data_AF-A0A8H7Y8U4-F1
#
_entry.id   AF-A0A8H7Y8U4-F1
#
_cell.length_a   1.000
_cell.length_b   1.000
_cell.length_c   1.000
_cell.angle_alpha   90.00
_cell.angle_beta   90.00
_cell.angle_gamma   90.00
#
_symmetry.space_group_name_H-M   'P 1'
#
loop_
_entity.id
_entity.type
_entity.pdbx_description
1 polymer ?
#
loop_
_entity_poly.entity_id
_entity_poly.type
_entity_poly.pdbx_seq_one_letter_code
_entity_poly.pdbx_strand_id
1 'polypeptide(L)'
;MAGYFMDAALILAGVISAFEDEHNKERKDRAHDLAHSLQDISERIHSTYTSVLDLLSKGSSDIAIWKAAISDKGIQTINKEIKYFEEFQVPNMNITESNIFLMRKLELRTQGFLTSIKSTLPPVAEIKAAMGTFDDLVKNGEITKEKAEQGKQKVLAEYHGIDIQLPSLPSNRSIYDELHQRDVTTKVYMGGDPSFEDTEKWVISIEDGSAK
;
A
#
# COMPACT_ATOMS: atom_id res chain seq x y z
N MET A 1 -3.16 12.89 -11.29
CA MET A 1 -2.49 13.39 -10.07
C MET A 1 -1.33 12.45 -9.81
N ALA A 2 -0.11 12.89 -10.08
CA ALA A 2 1.09 12.11 -9.83
C ALA A 2 1.58 12.48 -8.42
N GLY A 3 1.08 11.75 -7.42
CA GLY A 3 1.78 11.69 -6.13
C GLY A 3 3.15 11.09 -6.39
N TYR A 4 4.19 11.70 -5.83
CA TYR A 4 5.59 11.31 -6.00
C TYR A 4 5.83 9.94 -5.36
N PHE A 5 5.38 8.87 -6.01
CA PHE A 5 5.99 7.57 -5.82
C PHE A 5 7.44 7.75 -6.25
N MET A 6 8.31 7.72 -5.26
CA MET A 6 9.74 7.95 -5.41
C MET A 6 10.25 7.06 -6.55
N ASP A 7 10.61 7.69 -7.67
CA ASP A 7 11.07 6.97 -8.85
C ASP A 7 12.22 6.07 -8.40
N ALA A 8 12.08 4.77 -8.61
CA ALA A 8 13.10 3.82 -8.20
C ALA A 8 14.46 4.20 -8.85
N ALA A 9 14.41 4.86 -10.02
CA ALA A 9 15.56 5.47 -10.67
C ALA A 9 16.16 6.67 -9.90
N LEU A 10 15.35 7.50 -9.24
CA LEU A 10 15.84 8.60 -8.39
C LEU A 10 16.50 8.07 -7.12
N ILE A 11 15.97 7.01 -6.52
CA ILE A 11 16.61 6.33 -5.39
C ILE A 11 17.96 5.78 -5.84
N LEU A 12 17.99 5.03 -6.95
CA LEU A 12 19.23 4.43 -7.46
C LEU A 12 20.28 5.50 -7.84
N ALA A 13 19.87 6.57 -8.51
CA ALA A 13 20.75 7.68 -8.89
C ALA A 13 21.31 8.41 -7.66
N GLY A 14 20.49 8.65 -6.64
CA GLY A 14 20.92 9.24 -5.38
C GLY A 14 21.95 8.37 -4.65
N VAL A 15 21.76 7.04 -4.65
CA VAL A 15 22.70 6.11 -4.03
C VAL A 15 24.01 6.02 -4.80
N ILE A 16 23.95 5.87 -6.12
CA ILE A 16 25.15 5.79 -6.96
C ILE A 16 25.97 7.08 -6.79
N SER A 17 25.33 8.26 -6.84
CA SER A 17 26.01 9.54 -6.68
C SER A 17 26.62 9.73 -5.29
N ALA A 18 25.96 9.28 -4.21
CA ALA A 18 26.48 9.39 -2.85
C ALA A 18 27.74 8.53 -2.59
N PHE A 19 28.01 7.53 -3.42
CA PHE A 19 29.13 6.59 -3.28
C PHE A 19 30.08 6.60 -4.48
N GLU A 20 29.95 7.57 -5.39
CA GLU A 20 30.85 7.71 -6.55
C GLU A 20 32.31 7.98 -6.10
N ASP A 21 32.48 8.78 -5.05
CA ASP A 21 33.77 9.18 -4.47
C ASP A 21 34.32 8.22 -3.39
N GLU A 22 33.62 7.14 -3.06
CA GLU A 22 34.09 6.17 -2.06
C GLU A 22 35.24 5.32 -2.63
N HIS A 23 36.43 5.49 -2.05
CA HIS A 23 37.65 4.79 -2.46
C HIS A 23 37.73 3.37 -1.88
N ASN A 24 36.93 3.04 -0.87
CA ASN A 24 36.83 1.68 -0.35
C ASN A 24 35.86 0.84 -1.21
N LYS A 25 36.43 -0.07 -2.01
CA LYS A 25 35.68 -0.96 -2.89
C LYS A 25 34.55 -1.71 -2.18
N GLU A 26 34.79 -2.23 -0.98
CA GLU A 26 33.76 -2.99 -0.26
C GLU A 26 32.58 -2.11 0.18
N ARG A 27 32.84 -0.85 0.54
CA ARG A 27 31.77 0.10 0.90
C ARG A 27 30.96 0.49 -0.34
N LYS A 28 31.62 0.65 -1.48
CA LYS A 28 30.98 0.95 -2.75
C LYS A 28 30.10 -0.20 -3.24
N ASP A 29 30.59 -1.44 -3.17
CA ASP A 29 29.81 -2.63 -3.54
C ASP A 29 28.57 -2.76 -2.64
N ARG A 30 28.72 -2.57 -1.31
CA ARG A 30 27.58 -2.58 -0.37
C ARG A 30 26.56 -1.49 -0.62
N ALA A 31 27.00 -0.28 -0.95
CA ALA A 31 26.08 0.80 -1.31
C ALA A 31 25.26 0.47 -2.56
N HIS A 32 25.88 -0.22 -3.53
CA HIS A 32 25.19 -0.68 -4.72
C HIS A 32 24.12 -1.74 -4.39
N ASP A 33 24.46 -2.72 -3.55
CA ASP A 33 23.51 -3.75 -3.09
C ASP A 33 22.33 -3.14 -2.32
N LEU A 34 22.61 -2.16 -1.45
CA LEU A 34 21.61 -1.38 -0.73
C LEU A 34 20.69 -0.60 -1.69
N ALA A 35 21.25 0.01 -2.74
CA ALA A 35 20.50 0.72 -3.77
C ALA A 35 19.52 -0.22 -4.48
N HIS A 36 19.98 -1.41 -4.88
CA HIS A 36 19.15 -2.42 -5.54
C HIS A 36 18.04 -2.92 -4.63
N SER A 37 18.33 -3.20 -3.34
CA SER A 37 17.31 -3.58 -2.38
C SER A 37 16.20 -2.54 -2.23
N LEU A 38 16.58 -1.26 -2.17
CA LEU A 38 15.61 -0.16 -2.07
C LEU A 38 14.80 0.00 -3.36
N GLN A 39 15.43 -0.16 -4.52
CA GLN A 39 14.74 -0.20 -5.81
C GLN A 39 13.71 -1.34 -5.83
N ASP A 40 14.14 -2.56 -5.51
CA ASP A 40 13.28 -3.75 -5.50
C ASP A 40 12.07 -3.60 -4.57
N ILE A 41 12.27 -3.05 -3.37
CA ILE A 41 11.17 -2.77 -2.43
C ILE A 41 10.24 -1.69 -3.03
N SER A 42 10.80 -0.61 -3.57
CA SER A 42 10.03 0.48 -4.19
C SER A 42 9.13 -0.02 -5.33
N GLU A 43 9.67 -0.86 -6.22
CA GLU A 43 8.93 -1.46 -7.33
C GLU A 43 7.77 -2.35 -6.83
N ARG A 44 8.00 -3.15 -5.78
CA ARG A 44 6.93 -3.96 -5.17
C ARG A 44 5.84 -3.10 -4.53
N ILE A 45 6.20 -2.03 -3.84
CA ILE A 45 5.22 -1.07 -3.30
C ILE A 45 4.41 -0.47 -4.44
N HIS A 46 5.08 0.04 -5.48
CA HIS A 46 4.42 0.68 -6.61
C HIS A 46 3.45 -0.26 -7.34
N SER A 47 3.87 -1.49 -7.62
CA SER A 47 3.03 -2.52 -8.23
C SER A 47 1.81 -2.86 -7.38
N THR A 48 2.01 -3.02 -6.07
CA THR A 48 0.93 -3.30 -5.10
C THR A 48 -0.06 -2.15 -5.03
N TYR A 49 0.44 -0.91 -4.94
CA TYR A 49 -0.39 0.29 -4.87
C TYR A 49 -1.17 0.52 -6.18
N THR A 50 -0.53 0.31 -7.33
CA THR A 50 -1.20 0.38 -8.63
C THR A 50 -2.34 -0.64 -8.73
N SER A 51 -2.14 -1.85 -8.19
CA SER A 51 -3.20 -2.86 -8.10
C SER A 51 -4.37 -2.40 -7.23
N VAL A 52 -4.10 -1.68 -6.13
CA VAL A 52 -5.15 -1.07 -5.30
C VAL A 52 -5.94 -0.02 -6.10
N LEU A 53 -5.24 0.90 -6.77
CA LEU A 53 -5.89 1.95 -7.56
C LEU A 53 -6.73 1.36 -8.70
N ASP A 54 -6.24 0.32 -9.38
CA ASP A 54 -7.00 -0.38 -10.41
C ASP A 54 -8.30 -0.98 -9.86
N LEU A 55 -8.25 -1.66 -8.70
CA LEU A 55 -9.44 -2.22 -8.05
C LEU A 55 -10.44 -1.12 -7.65
N LEU A 56 -9.97 -0.02 -7.09
CA LEU A 56 -10.82 1.12 -6.72
C LEU A 56 -11.43 1.81 -7.96
N SER A 57 -10.66 1.93 -9.04
CA SER A 57 -11.13 2.51 -10.30
C SER A 57 -12.18 1.64 -10.99
N LYS A 58 -12.02 0.31 -10.99
CA LYS A 58 -13.04 -0.64 -11.45
C LYS A 58 -14.30 -0.57 -10.59
N GLY A 59 -14.18 -0.18 -9.33
CA GLY A 59 -15.33 0.12 -8.50
C GLY A 59 -16.05 1.43 -8.82
N SER A 60 -15.34 2.40 -9.40
CA SER A 60 -15.89 3.71 -9.72
C SER A 60 -16.91 3.71 -10.87
N SER A 61 -16.98 2.66 -11.69
CA SER A 61 -18.08 2.52 -12.66
C SER A 61 -19.40 2.17 -11.99
N ASP A 62 -19.35 1.54 -10.81
CA ASP A 62 -20.51 1.09 -10.01
C ASP A 62 -20.48 1.74 -8.61
N ILE A 63 -20.29 3.07 -8.52
CA ILE A 63 -20.13 3.82 -7.25
C ILE A 63 -21.23 3.50 -6.23
N ALA A 64 -22.47 3.31 -6.68
CA ALA A 64 -23.58 2.97 -5.79
C ALA A 64 -23.39 1.60 -5.13
N ILE A 65 -22.88 0.61 -5.87
CA ILE A 65 -22.57 -0.73 -5.36
C ILE A 65 -21.42 -0.66 -4.36
N TRP A 66 -20.36 0.08 -4.68
CA TRP A 66 -19.22 0.25 -3.77
C TRP A 66 -19.59 0.99 -2.49
N LYS A 67 -20.43 2.01 -2.56
CA LYS A 67 -20.96 2.72 -1.39
C LYS A 67 -21.92 1.87 -0.55
N ALA A 68 -22.66 0.94 -1.15
CA ALA A 68 -23.47 0.01 -0.40
C ALA A 68 -22.64 -1.12 0.23
N ALA A 69 -21.59 -1.56 -0.47
CA ALA A 69 -20.69 -2.61 0.00
C ALA A 69 -19.76 -2.12 1.12
N ILE A 70 -19.40 -0.84 1.16
CA ILE A 70 -18.41 -0.29 2.10
C ILE A 70 -19.06 0.80 2.94
N SER A 71 -18.88 0.74 4.26
CA SER A 71 -19.39 1.77 5.16
C SER A 71 -18.71 3.13 4.92
N ASP A 72 -19.34 4.22 5.34
CA ASP A 72 -18.72 5.56 5.30
C ASP A 72 -17.36 5.58 6.02
N LYS A 73 -17.25 4.84 7.13
CA LYS A 73 -16.01 4.68 7.87
C LYS A 73 -14.96 3.92 7.05
N GLY A 74 -15.35 2.88 6.32
CA GLY A 74 -14.47 2.19 5.39
C GLY A 74 -13.94 3.10 4.28
N ILE A 75 -14.80 3.97 3.71
CA ILE A 75 -14.40 4.97 2.71
C ILE A 75 -13.41 5.98 3.30
N GLN A 76 -13.64 6.43 4.54
CA GLN A 76 -12.70 7.30 5.24
C GLN A 76 -11.34 6.63 5.44
N THR A 77 -11.31 5.35 5.81
CA THR A 77 -10.07 4.56 5.92
C THR A 77 -9.34 4.50 4.57
N ILE A 78 -10.04 4.18 3.47
CA ILE A 78 -9.45 4.17 2.12
C ILE A 78 -8.80 5.53 1.80
N ASN A 79 -9.56 6.61 1.96
CA ASN A 79 -9.07 7.94 1.61
C ASN A 79 -7.86 8.35 2.46
N LYS A 80 -7.85 7.99 3.74
CA LYS A 80 -6.73 8.23 4.64
C LYS A 80 -5.47 7.49 4.17
N GLU A 81 -5.60 6.23 3.76
CA GLU A 81 -4.47 5.44 3.27
C GLU A 81 -3.96 5.96 1.92
N ILE A 82 -4.85 6.26 0.97
CA ILE A 82 -4.45 6.86 -0.32
C ILE A 82 -3.66 8.14 -0.07
N LYS A 83 -4.18 9.04 0.77
CA LYS A 83 -3.51 10.28 1.14
C LYS A 83 -2.14 10.02 1.78
N TYR A 84 -2.07 9.06 2.72
CA TYR A 84 -0.79 8.67 3.33
C TYR A 84 0.23 8.22 2.26
N PHE A 85 -0.16 7.41 1.29
CA PHE A 85 0.75 6.97 0.22
C PHE A 85 1.13 8.10 -0.75
N GLU A 86 0.21 9.02 -1.05
CA GLU A 86 0.47 10.18 -1.91
C GLU A 86 1.42 11.20 -1.25
N GLU A 87 1.34 11.34 0.07
CA GLU A 87 2.16 12.27 0.86
C GLU A 87 3.45 11.63 1.41
N PHE A 88 3.60 10.30 1.30
CA PHE A 88 4.78 9.61 1.83
C PHE A 88 6.04 10.06 1.12
N GLN A 89 6.99 10.57 1.90
CA GLN A 89 8.33 10.89 1.44
C GLN A 89 9.33 10.08 2.26
N VAL A 90 10.18 9.32 1.58
CA VAL A 90 11.41 8.82 2.22
C VAL A 90 12.26 10.05 2.52
N PRO A 91 12.71 10.26 3.77
CA PRO A 91 13.56 11.38 4.12
C PRO A 91 14.77 11.44 3.21
N ASN A 92 14.97 12.62 2.61
CA ASN A 92 16.02 12.87 1.65
C ASN A 92 17.32 13.17 2.41
N MET A 93 17.98 12.15 2.94
CA MET A 93 19.26 12.29 3.62
C MET A 93 19.91 10.91 3.75
N ASN A 94 21.16 10.79 3.27
CA ASN A 94 22.06 9.64 3.38
C ASN A 94 21.37 8.28 3.42
N ILE A 95 21.34 7.55 2.29
CA ILE A 95 20.78 6.21 2.26
C ILE A 95 21.40 5.35 3.36
N THR A 96 20.59 5.05 4.36
CA THR A 96 20.94 4.23 5.52
C THR A 96 20.06 2.99 5.54
N GLU A 97 20.43 2.03 6.37
CA GLU A 97 19.66 0.82 6.63
C GLU A 97 18.28 1.13 7.23
N SER A 98 18.17 2.27 7.91
CA SER A 98 16.91 2.78 8.40
C SER A 98 15.94 3.14 7.26
N ASN A 99 16.44 3.52 6.08
CA ASN A 99 15.61 3.69 4.88
C ASN A 99 15.03 2.35 4.39
N ILE A 100 15.80 1.25 4.41
CA ILE A 100 15.27 -0.09 4.08
C ILE A 100 14.15 -0.44 5.04
N PHE A 101 14.37 -0.23 6.34
CA PHE A 101 13.39 -0.52 7.36
C PHE A 101 12.05 0.21 7.09
N LEU A 102 12.11 1.52 6.80
CA LEU A 102 10.91 2.27 6.44
C LEU A 102 10.26 1.79 5.16
N MET A 103 11.04 1.51 4.12
CA MET A 103 10.53 0.99 2.86
C MET A 103 9.86 -0.37 3.06
N ARG A 104 10.42 -1.25 3.89
CA ARG A 104 9.80 -2.53 4.26
C ARG A 104 8.51 -2.35 5.05
N LYS A 105 8.49 -1.42 6.01
CA LYS A 105 7.26 -1.06 6.75
C LYS A 105 6.17 -0.53 5.82
N LEU A 106 6.54 0.30 4.85
CA LEU A 106 5.64 0.81 3.82
C LEU A 106 5.11 -0.31 2.90
N GLU A 107 5.98 -1.24 2.50
CA GLU A 107 5.61 -2.43 1.73
C GLU A 107 4.56 -3.27 2.45
N LEU A 108 4.78 -3.59 3.72
CA LEU A 108 3.84 -4.35 4.53
C LEU A 108 2.49 -3.63 4.67
N ARG A 109 2.51 -2.30 4.86
CA ARG A 109 1.28 -1.49 4.92
C ARG A 109 0.52 -1.50 3.59
N THR A 110 1.22 -1.40 2.47
CA THR A 110 0.62 -1.43 1.13
C THR A 110 0.01 -2.81 0.84
N GLN A 111 0.69 -3.89 1.23
CA GLN A 111 0.18 -5.26 1.12
C GLN A 111 -1.07 -5.48 2.01
N GLY A 112 -1.03 -4.95 3.23
CA GLY A 112 -2.17 -4.96 4.13
C GLY A 112 -3.37 -4.21 3.55
N PHE A 113 -3.14 -3.03 2.99
CA PHE A 113 -4.18 -2.24 2.33
C PHE A 113 -4.80 -2.98 1.15
N LEU A 114 -3.98 -3.57 0.26
CA LEU A 114 -4.48 -4.39 -0.85
C LEU A 114 -5.33 -5.56 -0.37
N THR A 115 -4.92 -6.23 0.71
CA THR A 115 -5.69 -7.34 1.29
C THR A 115 -7.04 -6.87 1.80
N SER A 116 -7.10 -5.73 2.49
CA SER A 116 -8.35 -5.13 2.97
C SER A 116 -9.25 -4.64 1.83
N ILE A 117 -8.72 -4.20 0.69
CA ILE A 117 -9.52 -3.90 -0.50
C ILE A 117 -10.05 -5.19 -1.14
N LYS A 118 -9.23 -6.24 -1.23
CA LYS A 118 -9.65 -7.52 -1.81
C LYS A 118 -10.79 -8.16 -1.02
N SER A 119 -10.84 -7.99 0.30
CA SER A 119 -11.94 -8.50 1.13
C SER A 119 -13.27 -7.79 0.87
N THR A 120 -13.29 -6.63 0.21
CA THR A 120 -14.52 -5.93 -0.18
C THR A 120 -15.09 -6.40 -1.52
N LEU A 121 -14.33 -7.17 -2.30
CA LEU A 121 -14.76 -7.64 -3.62
C LEU A 121 -15.93 -8.62 -3.57
N PRO A 122 -16.00 -9.60 -2.63
CA PRO A 122 -17.13 -10.52 -2.58
C PRO A 122 -18.48 -9.82 -2.31
N PRO A 123 -18.62 -8.93 -1.29
CA PRO A 123 -19.85 -8.16 -1.11
C PRO A 123 -20.25 -7.31 -2.33
N VAL A 124 -19.28 -6.69 -3.01
CA VAL A 124 -19.52 -5.94 -4.26
C VAL A 124 -20.08 -6.86 -5.35
N ALA A 125 -19.52 -8.06 -5.50
CA ALA A 125 -19.97 -9.03 -6.49
C ALA A 125 -21.39 -9.56 -6.20
N GLU A 126 -21.72 -9.77 -4.92
CA GLU A 126 -23.06 -10.20 -4.48
C GLU A 126 -24.13 -9.15 -4.82
N ILE A 127 -23.89 -7.88 -4.46
CA ILE A 127 -24.81 -6.78 -4.79
C ILE A 127 -24.96 -6.67 -6.32
N LYS A 128 -23.86 -6.79 -7.07
CA LYS A 128 -23.89 -6.73 -8.53
C LYS A 128 -24.71 -7.86 -9.15
N ALA A 129 -24.59 -9.08 -8.63
CA ALA A 129 -25.41 -10.21 -9.08
C ALA A 129 -26.90 -10.01 -8.77
N ALA A 130 -27.22 -9.49 -7.57
CA ALA A 130 -28.59 -9.15 -7.19
C ALA A 130 -29.18 -8.08 -8.13
N MET A 131 -28.40 -7.05 -8.46
CA MET A 131 -28.81 -6.02 -9.43
C MET A 131 -29.02 -6.59 -10.83
N GLY A 132 -28.11 -7.46 -11.30
CA GLY A 132 -28.21 -8.11 -12.61
C GLY A 132 -29.47 -8.98 -12.75
N THR A 133 -29.92 -9.60 -11.66
CA THR A 133 -31.18 -10.37 -11.64
C THR A 133 -32.37 -9.48 -12.01
N PHE A 134 -32.42 -8.24 -11.52
CA PHE A 134 -33.48 -7.30 -11.89
C PHE A 134 -33.39 -6.85 -13.36
N ASP A 135 -32.18 -6.71 -13.90
CA ASP A 135 -31.97 -6.39 -15.32
C ASP A 135 -32.46 -7.52 -16.23
N ASP A 136 -32.20 -8.77 -15.86
CA ASP A 136 -32.67 -9.95 -16.60
C ASP A 136 -34.20 -10.09 -16.57
N LEU A 137 -34.84 -9.85 -15.41
CA LEU A 137 -36.30 -9.86 -15.30
C LEU A 137 -36.97 -8.79 -16.17
N VAL A 138 -36.36 -7.59 -16.29
CA VAL A 138 -36.84 -6.54 -17.21
C VAL A 138 -36.69 -6.98 -18.65
N LYS A 139 -35.53 -7.56 -19.00
CA LYS A 139 -35.22 -8.01 -20.35
C LYS A 139 -36.17 -9.11 -20.82
N ASN A 140 -36.59 -10.00 -19.90
CA ASN A 140 -37.55 -11.07 -20.16
C ASN A 140 -39.01 -10.58 -20.16
N GLY A 141 -39.27 -9.31 -19.83
CA GLY A 141 -40.62 -8.75 -19.74
C GLY A 141 -41.40 -9.20 -18.51
N GLU A 142 -40.74 -9.79 -17.52
CA GLU A 142 -41.36 -10.29 -16.29
C GLU A 142 -41.74 -9.15 -15.34
N ILE A 143 -40.93 -8.09 -15.32
CA ILE A 143 -41.18 -6.87 -14.53
C ILE A 143 -40.99 -5.60 -15.36
N THR A 144 -41.62 -4.51 -14.93
CA THR A 144 -41.37 -3.18 -15.51
C THR A 144 -40.03 -2.62 -15.03
N LYS A 145 -39.45 -1.70 -15.82
CA LYS A 145 -38.24 -0.96 -15.42
C LYS A 145 -38.39 -0.28 -14.05
N GLU A 146 -39.57 0.27 -13.77
CA GLU A 146 -39.86 0.94 -12.50
C GLU A 146 -39.81 -0.03 -11.29
N LYS A 147 -40.37 -1.23 -11.44
CA LYS A 147 -40.30 -2.27 -10.39
C LYS A 147 -38.88 -2.77 -10.17
N ALA A 148 -38.09 -2.90 -11.25
CA ALA A 148 -36.69 -3.28 -11.16
C ALA A 148 -35.87 -2.24 -10.39
N GLU A 149 -36.07 -0.95 -10.68
CA GLU A 149 -35.37 0.13 -9.99
C GLU A 149 -35.71 0.19 -8.49
N GLN A 150 -36.99 0.03 -8.14
CA GLN A 150 -37.42 -0.08 -6.74
C GLN A 150 -36.76 -1.28 -6.03
N GLY A 151 -36.67 -2.43 -6.71
CA GLY A 151 -36.00 -3.63 -6.19
C GLY A 151 -34.50 -3.39 -5.95
N LYS A 152 -33.80 -2.78 -6.90
CA LYS A 152 -32.38 -2.41 -6.77
C LYS A 152 -32.14 -1.45 -5.60
N GLN A 153 -32.98 -0.42 -5.46
CA GLN A 153 -32.89 0.51 -4.33
C GLN A 153 -33.08 -0.20 -2.98
N LYS A 154 -34.00 -1.15 -2.91
CA LYS A 154 -34.22 -1.95 -1.70
C LYS A 154 -33.01 -2.83 -1.36
N VAL A 155 -32.39 -3.46 -2.35
CA VAL A 155 -31.13 -4.23 -2.15
C VAL A 155 -30.03 -3.33 -1.59
N LEU A 156 -29.85 -2.14 -2.16
CA LEU A 156 -28.84 -1.18 -1.66
C LEU A 156 -29.14 -0.72 -0.23
N ALA A 157 -30.42 -0.57 0.14
CA ALA A 157 -30.83 -0.14 1.48
C ALA A 157 -30.69 -1.24 2.55
N GLU A 158 -30.79 -2.52 2.16
CA GLU A 158 -30.67 -3.65 3.08
C GLU A 158 -29.21 -4.08 3.31
N TYR A 159 -28.30 -3.74 2.40
CA TYR A 159 -26.87 -4.01 2.59
C TYR A 159 -26.27 -3.09 3.65
N HIS A 160 -25.62 -3.71 4.63
CA HIS A 160 -24.85 -2.98 5.64
C HIS A 160 -23.40 -2.99 5.17
N GLY A 161 -22.90 -1.83 4.74
CA GLY A 161 -21.53 -1.70 4.25
C GLY A 161 -20.51 -2.21 5.27
N ILE A 162 -19.47 -2.86 4.79
CA ILE A 162 -18.40 -3.38 5.64
C ILE A 162 -17.42 -2.27 6.03
N ASP A 163 -16.99 -2.29 7.29
CA ASP A 163 -15.86 -1.51 7.75
C ASP A 163 -14.56 -2.08 7.17
N ILE A 164 -13.74 -1.22 6.58
CA ILE A 164 -12.39 -1.59 6.19
C ILE A 164 -11.48 -1.45 7.40
N GLN A 165 -10.92 -2.58 7.83
CA GLN A 165 -9.89 -2.65 8.85
C GLN A 165 -8.56 -2.97 8.18
N LEU A 166 -7.55 -2.15 8.47
CA LEU A 166 -6.18 -2.44 8.07
C LEU A 166 -5.60 -3.48 9.03
N PRO A 167 -4.88 -4.49 8.53
CA PRO A 167 -4.22 -5.43 9.41
C PRO A 167 -3.19 -4.70 10.27
N SER A 168 -3.05 -5.16 11.51
CA SER A 168 -1.95 -4.74 12.37
C SER A 168 -0.62 -5.09 11.71
N LEU A 169 0.26 -4.09 11.57
CA LEU A 169 1.62 -4.35 11.10
C LEU A 169 2.40 -5.17 12.13
N PRO A 170 3.37 -5.99 11.70
CA PRO A 170 4.35 -6.56 12.60
C PRO A 170 5.05 -5.47 13.43
N SER A 171 5.50 -5.82 14.64
CA SER A 171 6.25 -4.89 15.48
C SER A 171 7.54 -4.44 14.79
N ASN A 172 8.04 -3.26 15.16
CA ASN A 172 9.31 -2.77 14.62
C ASN A 172 10.44 -3.81 14.84
N ARG A 173 10.47 -4.46 16.00
CA ARG A 173 11.41 -5.52 16.31
C ARG A 173 11.33 -6.70 15.34
N SER A 174 10.12 -7.16 15.02
CA SER A 174 9.92 -8.26 14.08
C SER A 174 10.39 -7.92 12.68
N ILE A 175 10.17 -6.68 12.22
CA ILE A 175 10.63 -6.23 10.89
C ILE A 175 12.16 -6.14 10.87
N TYR A 176 12.75 -5.64 11.95
CA TYR A 176 14.20 -5.54 12.10
C TYR A 176 14.86 -6.92 12.08
N ASP A 177 14.34 -7.87 12.86
CA ASP A 177 14.87 -9.24 12.92
C ASP A 177 14.72 -9.95 11.55
N GLU A 178 13.62 -9.71 10.82
CA GLU A 178 13.44 -10.24 9.45
C GLU A 178 14.52 -9.69 8.50
N LEU A 179 14.73 -8.38 8.49
CA LEU A 179 15.71 -7.73 7.61
C LEU A 179 17.13 -8.15 7.96
N HIS A 180 17.46 -8.24 9.25
CA HIS A 180 18.78 -8.68 9.70
C HIS A 180 19.04 -10.15 9.34
N GLN A 181 18.06 -11.04 9.49
CA GLN A 181 18.20 -12.44 9.06
C GLN A 181 18.41 -12.55 7.54
N ARG A 182 17.69 -11.76 6.76
CA ARG A 182 17.89 -11.68 5.31
C ARG A 182 19.27 -11.15 5.00
N ASP A 183 19.73 -10.10 5.68
CA ASP A 183 21.07 -9.56 5.50
C ASP A 183 22.16 -10.58 5.84
N VAL A 184 22.06 -11.29 6.96
CA VAL A 184 23.00 -12.36 7.30
C VAL A 184 23.06 -13.43 6.20
N THR A 185 21.93 -13.67 5.53
CA THR A 185 21.81 -14.69 4.48
C THR A 185 22.27 -14.18 3.10
N THR A 186 22.00 -12.92 2.76
CA THR A 186 22.16 -12.40 1.39
C THR A 186 23.18 -11.26 1.29
N LYS A 187 23.57 -10.64 2.41
CA LYS A 187 24.46 -9.47 2.56
C LYS A 187 24.00 -8.22 1.82
N VAL A 188 22.70 -8.04 1.65
CA VAL A 188 22.13 -7.00 0.75
C VAL A 188 21.45 -5.86 1.52
N TYR A 189 21.20 -6.00 2.82
CA TYR A 189 20.27 -5.13 3.56
C TYR A 189 20.91 -4.31 4.69
N MET A 190 22.00 -4.76 5.32
CA MET A 190 22.58 -4.09 6.50
C MET A 190 24.11 -3.95 6.29
N GLY A 191 24.57 -2.71 6.05
CA GLY A 191 25.96 -2.36 5.76
C GLY A 191 26.86 -2.20 6.99
N GLY A 192 26.28 -2.16 8.19
CA GLY A 192 26.89 -2.24 9.51
C GLY A 192 25.97 -2.96 10.51
N ASP A 193 26.37 -3.08 11.78
CA ASP A 193 25.47 -3.47 12.87
C ASP A 193 24.87 -2.18 13.49
N PRO A 194 23.87 -1.49 12.89
CA PRO A 194 23.10 -0.54 13.68
C PRO A 194 22.35 -1.37 14.71
N SER A 195 22.29 -0.87 15.94
CA SER A 195 21.46 -1.54 16.93
C SER A 195 19.98 -1.37 16.57
N PHE A 196 19.14 -2.31 17.01
CA PHE A 196 17.69 -2.14 16.93
C PHE A 196 17.27 -0.82 17.62
N GLU A 197 17.93 -0.46 18.73
CA GLU A 197 17.68 0.75 19.51
C GLU A 197 17.93 2.03 18.70
N ASP A 198 18.98 2.07 17.86
CA ASP A 198 19.25 3.23 17.02
C ASP A 198 18.25 3.34 15.87
N THR A 199 17.87 2.20 15.28
CA THR A 199 16.82 2.14 14.25
C THR A 199 15.47 2.59 14.80
N GLU A 200 15.11 2.13 16.00
CA GLU A 200 13.84 2.49 16.64
C GLU A 200 13.76 3.97 16.99
N LYS A 201 14.83 4.54 17.57
CA LYS A 201 14.90 5.99 17.86
C LYS A 201 14.73 6.84 16.61
N TRP A 202 15.35 6.42 15.50
CA TRP A 202 15.25 7.14 14.24
C TRP A 202 13.86 7.03 13.60
N VAL A 203 13.21 5.86 13.67
CA VAL A 203 11.83 5.71 13.19
C VAL A 203 10.88 6.61 13.98
N ILE A 204 11.01 6.63 15.31
CA ILE A 204 10.21 7.50 16.18
C ILE A 204 10.44 8.96 15.81
N SER A 205 11.69 9.39 15.57
CA SER A 205 11.95 10.79 15.24
C SER A 205 11.32 11.23 13.92
N ILE A 206 11.17 10.32 12.95
CA ILE A 206 10.44 10.57 11.70
C ILE A 206 8.93 10.62 11.93
N GLU A 207 8.38 9.66 12.68
CA GLU A 207 6.95 9.62 12.98
C GLU A 207 6.49 10.85 13.77
N ASP A 208 7.33 11.37 14.64
CA ASP A 208 7.10 12.59 15.42
C ASP A 208 7.42 13.90 14.64
N GLY A 209 7.93 13.80 13.40
CA GLY A 209 8.34 14.95 12.60
C GLY A 209 9.53 15.74 13.17
N SER A 210 10.32 15.11 14.03
CA SER A 210 11.48 15.70 14.71
C SER A 210 12.81 15.43 14.00
N ALA A 211 12.83 14.49 13.04
CA ALA A 211 13.94 14.28 12.12
C ALA A 211 13.98 15.43 11.09
N LYS A 212 14.94 16.35 11.25
CA LYS A 212 15.28 17.40 10.27
C LYS A 212 16.65 17.16 9.68
#